data_AF-A0A382W9H0-F1
#
_entry.id   AF-A0A382W9H0-F1
#
_cell.length_a   1.000
_cell.length_b   1.000
_cell.length_c   1.000
_cell.angle_alpha   90.00
_cell.angle_beta   90.00
_cell.angle_gamma   90.00
#
_symmetry.space_group_name_H-M   'P 1'
#
loop_
_entity.id
_entity.type
_entity.pdbx_description
1 polymer ?
#
loop_
_entity_poly.entity_id
_entity_poly.type
_entity_poly.pdbx_seq_one_letter_code
_entity_poly.pdbx_strand_id
1 'polypeptide(L)' 'MKISDIQKYDSKKMYESYEKWPEIAQENYFFRDLLKTQFKNIDHIVFAGVGGSGTISDVISSILSKNDIHVNVVKGYL' A
#
# COMPACT_ATOMS: atom_id res chain seq x y z
N MET A 1 10.68 -6.93 26.50
CA MET A 1 11.35 -7.68 25.43
C MET A 1 12.57 -6.89 24.99
N LYS A 2 13.75 -7.50 24.93
CA LYS A 2 14.99 -6.84 24.52
C LYS A 2 15.14 -6.97 23.00
N ILE A 3 15.86 -6.05 22.36
CA ILE A 3 16.16 -6.15 20.92
C ILE A 3 16.88 -7.46 20.57
N SER A 4 17.70 -7.97 21.49
CA SER A 4 18.36 -9.28 21.38
C SER A 4 17.36 -10.44 21.24
N ASP A 5 16.18 -10.34 21.86
CA ASP A 5 15.15 -11.36 21.78
C ASP A 5 14.52 -11.36 20.37
N ILE A 6 14.31 -10.18 19.78
CA ILE A 6 13.83 -10.04 18.40
C ILE A 6 14.87 -10.59 17.43
N GLN A 7 16.13 -10.16 17.56
CA GLN A 7 17.23 -10.56 16.69
C GLN A 7 17.50 -12.07 16.72
N LYS A 8 17.22 -12.72 17.85
CA LYS A 8 17.32 -14.18 17.97
C LYS A 8 16.33 -14.92 17.06
N TYR A 9 15.10 -14.43 16.91
CA TYR A 9 14.04 -15.12 16.15
C TYR A 9 13.84 -14.56 14.74
N ASP A 10 14.06 -13.26 14.54
CA ASP A 10 13.96 -12.58 13.26
C ASP A 10 15.34 -12.42 12.63
N SER A 11 15.94 -13.55 12.24
CA SER A 11 17.26 -13.60 11.60
C SER A 11 17.31 -12.85 10.27
N LYS A 12 16.15 -12.59 9.66
CA LYS A 12 15.99 -11.82 8.42
C LYS A 12 15.69 -10.34 8.66
N LYS A 13 15.60 -9.91 9.93
CA LYS A 13 15.43 -8.50 10.32
C LYS A 13 14.19 -7.84 9.71
N MET A 14 13.08 -8.57 9.60
CA MET A 14 11.79 -7.98 9.23
C MET A 14 11.40 -6.78 10.11
N TYR A 15 11.72 -6.83 11.42
CA TYR A 15 11.43 -5.73 12.34
C TYR A 15 12.03 -4.39 11.87
N GLU A 16 13.22 -4.40 11.25
CA GLU A 16 13.86 -3.18 10.74
C GLU A 16 13.04 -2.52 9.62
N SER A 17 12.25 -3.31 8.87
CA SER A 17 11.36 -2.78 7.83
C SER A 17 10.16 -2.06 8.43
N TYR A 18 9.65 -2.55 9.57
CA TYR A 18 8.57 -1.89 10.31
C TYR A 18 9.06 -0.64 11.04
N GLU A 19 10.26 -0.68 11.62
CA GLU A 19 10.88 0.49 12.27
C GLU A 19 11.09 1.64 11.28
N LYS A 20 11.46 1.34 10.02
CA LYS A 20 11.66 2.36 8.96
C LYS A 20 10.38 2.86 8.31
N TRP A 21 9.23 2.29 8.65
CA TRP A 21 7.98 2.61 7.96
C TRP A 21 7.55 4.08 8.13
N PRO A 22 7.67 4.71 9.32
CA PRO A 22 7.37 6.13 9.49
C PRO A 22 8.22 7.03 8.59
N GLU A 23 9.53 6.77 8.47
CA GLU A 23 10.45 7.53 7.62
C GLU A 23 10.07 7.37 6.15
N ILE A 24 9.85 6.14 5.69
CA ILE A 24 9.41 5.86 4.31
C ILE A 24 8.09 6.58 4.02
N ALA A 25 7.14 6.57 4.95
CA ALA A 25 5.86 7.26 4.79
C ALA A 25 6.04 8.78 4.68
N GLN A 26 6.86 9.37 5.55
CA GLN A 26 7.17 10.79 5.53
C GLN A 26 7.84 11.19 4.21
N GLU A 27 8.85 10.44 3.78
CA GLU A 27 9.57 10.67 2.53
C GLU A 27 8.66 10.62 1.31
N ASN A 28 7.82 9.59 1.22
CA ASN A 28 6.95 9.40 0.06
C ASN A 28 5.75 10.35 0.04
N TYR A 29 5.25 10.78 1.20
CA TYR A 29 4.09 11.67 1.26
C TYR A 29 4.47 13.15 1.13
N PHE A 30 5.55 13.58 1.78
CA PHE A 30 5.91 15.01 1.85
C PHE A 30 7.01 15.42 0.88
N PHE A 31 8.00 14.55 0.63
CA PHE A 31 9.22 14.94 -0.10
C PHE A 31 9.26 14.43 -1.54
N ARG A 32 8.30 13.58 -1.92
CA ARG A 32 8.20 13.06 -3.28
C ARG A 32 7.32 13.98 -4.13
N ASP A 33 7.94 14.67 -5.08
CA ASP A 33 7.21 15.43 -6.10
C ASP A 33 6.46 14.48 -7.04
N LEU A 34 5.18 14.25 -6.74
CA LEU A 34 4.28 13.53 -7.62
C LEU A 34 3.62 14.52 -8.58
N LEU A 35 3.79 14.29 -9.88
CA LEU A 35 3.05 15.02 -10.90
C LEU A 35 1.55 14.81 -10.66
N LYS A 36 0.86 15.86 -10.22
CA LYS A 36 -0.59 15.85 -10.07
C LYS A 36 -1.24 15.81 -11.43
N THR A 37 -1.48 14.60 -11.92
CA THR A 37 -2.32 14.38 -13.09
C THR A 37 -3.79 14.45 -12.65
N GLN A 38 -4.50 15.47 -13.13
CA GLN A 38 -5.94 15.57 -12.92
C GLN A 38 -6.64 14.79 -14.03
N PHE A 39 -7.05 13.57 -13.70
CA PHE A 39 -7.99 12.84 -14.53
C PHE A 39 -9.40 13.39 -14.32
N LYS A 40 -10.12 13.65 -15.41
CA LYS A 40 -11.52 14.09 -15.39
C LYS A 40 -12.36 13.01 -16.08
N ASN A 41 -13.64 12.91 -15.68
CA ASN A 41 -14.62 11.99 -16.27
C ASN A 41 -14.17 10.53 -16.20
N ILE A 42 -13.80 10.07 -15.00
CA ILE A 42 -13.44 8.67 -14.75
C ILE A 42 -14.65 7.95 -14.18
N ASP A 43 -15.18 7.00 -14.94
CA ASP A 43 -16.32 6.18 -14.52
C ASP A 43 -15.90 4.83 -13.93
N HIS A 44 -14.66 4.38 -14.20
CA HIS A 44 -14.16 3.08 -13.77
C HIS A 44 -12.66 3.10 -13.44
N ILE A 45 -12.29 2.53 -12.29
CA ILE A 45 -10.92 2.30 -11.85
C ILE A 45 -10.70 0.79 -11.66
N VAL A 46 -9.62 0.25 -12.24
CA VAL A 46 -9.20 -1.14 -12.06
C VAL A 46 -7.88 -1.18 -11.30
N PHE A 47 -7.87 -1.82 -10.14
CA PHE A 47 -6.65 -2.15 -9.41
C PHE A 47 -6.23 -3.59 -9.73
N ALA A 48 -4.97 -3.80 -10.11
CA ALA A 48 -4.42 -5.13 -10.35
C ALA A 48 -3.26 -5.39 -9.38
N GLY A 49 -3.30 -6.50 -8.65
CA GLY A 49 -2.28 -6.82 -7.65
C GLY A 49 -2.40 -8.25 -7.12
N VAL A 50 -1.30 -8.76 -6.57
CA VAL A 50 -1.22 -10.12 -6.01
C VAL A 50 -0.60 -10.09 -4.62
N GLY A 51 -1.02 -10.99 -3.73
CA GLY A 51 -0.55 -11.01 -2.34
C GLY A 51 -0.78 -9.66 -1.64
N GLY A 52 0.27 -9.11 -1.01
CA GLY A 52 0.18 -7.86 -0.26
C GLY A 52 -0.29 -6.64 -1.07
N SER A 53 0.08 -6.54 -2.35
CA SER A 53 -0.41 -5.45 -3.21
C SER A 53 -1.88 -5.62 -3.58
N GLY A 54 -2.35 -6.87 -3.68
CA GLY A 54 -3.77 -7.18 -3.78
C GLY A 54 -4.55 -6.74 -2.54
N THR A 55 -4.02 -6.99 -1.35
CA THR A 55 -4.62 -6.53 -0.09
C THR A 55 -4.73 -5.00 -0.01
N ILE A 56 -3.70 -4.26 -0.46
CA ILE A 56 -3.76 -2.79 -0.54
C ILE A 56 -4.89 -2.34 -1.47
N SER A 57 -5.09 -3.05 -2.59
CA SER A 57 -6.17 -2.75 -3.55
C SER A 57 -7.55 -2.89 -2.93
N ASP A 58 -7.77 -3.90 -2.06
CA ASP A 58 -9.03 -4.07 -1.34
C ASP A 58 -9.32 -2.88 -0.39
N VAL A 59 -8.29 -2.40 0.30
CA VAL A 59 -8.40 -1.23 1.19
C VAL A 59 -8.77 0.02 0.40
N ILE A 60 -8.07 0.29 -0.70
CA ILE A 60 -8.35 1.47 -1.53
C ILE A 60 -9.74 1.38 -2.16
N SER A 61 -10.14 0.20 -2.65
CA SER A 61 -11.49 -0.05 -3.16
C SER A 61 -12.56 0.26 -2.11
N SER A 62 -12.33 -0.15 -0.87
CA SER A 62 -13.24 0.15 0.25
C SER A 62 -13.32 1.65 0.56
N ILE A 63 -12.21 2.39 0.45
CA ILE A 63 -12.21 3.86 0.61
C ILE A 63 -13.03 4.52 -0.50
N LEU A 64 -12.86 4.07 -1.74
CA LEU A 64 -13.54 4.64 -2.91
C LEU A 64 -15.01 4.23 -3.03
N SER A 65 -15.45 3.19 -2.32
CA SER A 65 -16.83 2.69 -2.34
C SER A 65 -17.92 3.71 -1.95
N LYS A 66 -17.51 4.83 -1.33
CA LYS A 66 -18.42 5.93 -0.98
C LYS A 66 -18.64 6.94 -2.11
N ASN A 67 -17.93 6.79 -3.24
CA ASN A 67 -18.08 7.63 -4.42
C ASN A 67 -18.83 6.87 -5.52
N ASP A 68 -19.44 7.62 -6.44
CA ASP A 68 -20.10 7.07 -7.63
C ASP A 68 -19.09 6.78 -8.75
N ILE A 69 -18.10 5.95 -8.45
CA ILE A 69 -17.07 5.48 -9.39
C ILE A 69 -17.07 3.96 -9.33
N HIS A 70 -17.17 3.30 -10.49
CA HIS A 70 -17.03 1.84 -10.52
C HIS A 70 -15.59 1.46 -10.18
N VAL A 71 -15.40 0.53 -9.24
CA VAL A 71 -14.07 0.05 -8.86
C VAL A 71 -14.01 -1.46 -8.94
N ASN A 72 -12.97 -1.99 -9.60
CA ASN A 72 -12.72 -3.42 -9.70
C ASN A 72 -11.31 -3.76 -9.17
N VAL A 73 -11.20 -4.87 -8.43
CA VAL A 73 -9.93 -5.39 -7.93
C VAL A 73 -9.66 -6.73 -8.61
N VAL A 74 -8.70 -6.74 -9.53
CA VAL A 74 -8.26 -7.93 -10.24
C VAL A 74 -7.07 -8.54 -9.51
N LYS A 75 -7.32 -9.69 -8.87
CA LYS A 75 -6.26 -10.47 -8.22
C LYS A 75 -5.72 -11.48 -9.22
N GLY A 76 -4.43 -11.38 -9.53
CA GLY A 76 -3.75 -12.34 -10.39
C GLY A 76 -3.59 -13.68 -9.68
N TYR A 77 -4.55 -14.57 -9.86
CA TYR A 77 -4.39 -16.00 -9.59
C TYR A 77 -4.51 -16.70 -10.94
N LEU A 78 -3.45 -17.41 -11.34
CA LEU A 78 -3.50 -18.43 -12.39
C LEU A 78 -3.62 -19.79 -11.70
#